data_AF-A0A3Q0JHY0-F1
#
_entry.id   AF-A0A3Q0JHY0-F1
#
_cell.length_a   1.000
_cell.length_b   1.000
_cell.length_c   1.000
_cell.angle_alpha   90.00
_cell.angle_beta   90.00
_cell.angle_gamma   90.00
#
_symmetry.space_group_name_H-M   'P 1'
#
loop_
_entity.id
_entity.type
_entity.pdbx_description
1 polymer ?
#
loop_
_entity_poly.entity_id
_entity_poly.type
_entity_poly.pdbx_seq_one_letter_code
_entity_poly.pdbx_strand_id
1 'polypeptide(L)'
;MMYKLFLHLVLLLCIYISSPNVSANMKVNFFDILNSKYGSFPESLRKEMKEESKNMFYFAYDNYMKYAFPLDELNPVNCSGRGPDYDNPSNININDVLGN
;
A
#
# COMPACT_ATOMS: atom_id res chain seq x y z
N MET A 1 7.24 -50.20 34.38
CA MET A 1 7.35 -50.44 32.92
C MET A 1 6.35 -49.60 32.11
N MET A 2 5.08 -49.54 32.52
CA MET A 2 4.03 -48.78 31.79
C MET A 2 4.24 -47.26 31.71
N TYR A 3 4.67 -46.59 32.80
CA TYR A 3 4.89 -45.14 32.79
C TYR A 3 6.05 -44.71 31.87
N LYS A 4 7.04 -45.59 31.67
CA LYS A 4 8.19 -45.32 30.78
C LYS A 4 7.77 -45.38 29.30
N LEU A 5 6.86 -46.30 28.96
CA LEU A 5 6.26 -46.38 27.63
C LEU A 5 5.32 -45.19 27.38
N PHE A 6 4.51 -44.81 28.37
CA PHE A 6 3.64 -43.64 28.29
C PHE A 6 4.45 -42.34 28.11
N LEU A 7 5.53 -42.17 28.87
CA LEU A 7 6.40 -41.00 28.75
C LEU A 7 7.06 -40.91 27.36
N HIS A 8 7.49 -42.04 26.79
CA HIS A 8 8.03 -42.07 25.42
C HIS A 8 6.96 -41.75 24.36
N LEU A 9 5.74 -42.24 24.51
CA LEU A 9 4.62 -41.92 23.62
C LEU A 9 4.26 -40.43 23.65
N VAL A 10 4.23 -39.82 24.84
CA VAL A 10 4.01 -38.37 24.99
C VAL A 10 5.16 -37.58 24.39
N LEU A 11 6.41 -38.01 24.60
CA LEU A 11 7.58 -37.34 24.02
C LEU A 11 7.57 -37.40 22.48
N LEU A 12 7.26 -38.57 21.90
CA LEU A 12 7.16 -38.75 20.45
C LEU A 12 6.02 -37.93 19.86
N LEU A 13 4.88 -37.83 20.55
CA LEU A 13 3.76 -36.97 20.14
C LEU A 13 4.14 -35.48 20.22
N CYS A 14 4.82 -35.04 21.28
CA CYS A 14 5.32 -33.67 21.40
C CYS A 14 6.36 -33.34 20.32
N ILE A 15 7.25 -34.26 19.97
CA ILE A 15 8.24 -34.09 18.89
C ILE A 15 7.55 -34.02 17.52
N TYR A 16 6.50 -34.83 17.31
CA TYR A 16 5.71 -34.81 16.09
C TYR A 16 4.93 -33.49 15.91
N ILE A 17 4.30 -33.00 16.98
CA ILE A 17 3.54 -31.73 16.96
C ILE A 17 4.46 -30.51 16.88
N SER A 18 5.68 -30.59 17.42
CA SER A 18 6.70 -29.54 17.28
C SER A 18 7.48 -29.63 15.96
N SER A 19 7.18 -30.60 15.09
CA SER A 19 7.79 -30.69 13.76
C SER A 19 7.40 -29.46 12.94
N PRO A 20 8.36 -28.61 12.53
CA PRO A 20 8.06 -27.38 11.80
C PRO A 20 7.37 -27.64 10.47
N ASN A 21 7.48 -28.86 9.93
CA ASN A 21 6.85 -29.28 8.68
C ASN A 21 5.31 -29.22 8.73
N VAL A 22 4.66 -29.53 9.87
CA VAL A 22 3.18 -29.51 9.94
C VAL A 22 2.67 -28.06 10.03
N SER A 23 3.35 -27.21 10.81
CA SER A 23 3.02 -25.78 10.95
C SER A 23 3.36 -24.96 9.69
N ALA A 24 4.47 -25.28 9.03
CA ALA A 24 4.88 -24.63 7.78
C ALA A 24 3.92 -24.96 6.63
N ASN A 25 3.47 -26.21 6.48
CA ASN A 25 2.50 -26.59 5.45
C ASN A 25 1.14 -25.87 5.62
N MET A 26 0.67 -25.64 6.86
CA MET A 26 -0.57 -24.89 7.10
C MET A 26 -0.41 -23.39 6.83
N LYS A 27 0.75 -22.79 7.17
CA LYS A 27 1.03 -21.36 6.91
C LYS A 27 1.27 -21.04 5.44
N VAL A 28 1.97 -21.91 4.71
CA VAL A 28 2.19 -21.78 3.26
C VAL A 28 0.85 -21.75 2.53
N ASN A 29 -0.05 -22.70 2.84
CA ASN A 29 -1.39 -22.72 2.24
C ASN A 29 -2.22 -21.47 2.53
N PHE A 30 -2.19 -20.93 3.74
CA PHE A 30 -3.01 -19.76 4.08
C PHE A 30 -2.54 -18.48 3.36
N PHE A 31 -1.24 -18.23 3.32
CA PHE A 31 -0.70 -17.04 2.65
C PHE A 31 -0.91 -17.10 1.13
N ASP A 32 -0.77 -18.29 0.54
CA ASP A 32 -1.04 -18.51 -0.89
C ASP A 32 -2.51 -18.28 -1.23
N ILE A 33 -3.45 -18.72 -0.37
CA ILE A 33 -4.89 -18.47 -0.53
C ILE A 33 -5.20 -16.97 -0.45
N LEU A 34 -4.60 -16.26 0.52
CA LEU A 34 -4.80 -14.81 0.65
C LEU A 34 -4.22 -14.06 -0.55
N ASN A 35 -3.01 -14.39 -0.99
CA ASN A 35 -2.40 -13.80 -2.18
C ASN A 35 -3.18 -14.10 -3.45
N SER A 36 -3.69 -15.32 -3.61
CA SER A 36 -4.55 -15.67 -4.75
C SER A 36 -5.86 -14.87 -4.74
N LYS A 37 -6.40 -14.56 -3.56
CA LYS A 37 -7.70 -13.87 -3.43
C LYS A 37 -7.58 -12.35 -3.46
N TYR A 38 -6.47 -11.80 -2.96
CA TYR A 38 -6.32 -10.35 -2.73
C TYR A 38 -5.01 -9.75 -3.27
N GLY A 39 -4.08 -10.57 -3.77
CA GLY A 39 -2.77 -10.11 -4.24
C GLY A 39 -2.81 -9.43 -5.61
N SER A 40 -3.87 -9.63 -6.39
CA SER A 40 -4.10 -8.91 -7.64
C SER A 40 -5.58 -8.63 -7.86
N PHE A 41 -5.86 -7.56 -8.59
CA PHE A 41 -7.22 -7.29 -9.04
C PHE A 41 -7.61 -8.25 -10.17
N PRO A 42 -8.90 -8.67 -10.23
CA PRO A 42 -9.45 -9.28 -11.44
C PRO A 42 -9.12 -8.43 -12.66
N GLU A 43 -8.88 -9.07 -13.81
CA GLU A 43 -8.38 -8.35 -14.99
C GLU A 43 -9.32 -7.20 -15.43
N SER A 44 -10.63 -7.41 -15.33
CA SER A 44 -11.64 -6.38 -15.61
C SER A 44 -11.48 -5.18 -14.67
N LEU A 45 -11.44 -5.41 -13.36
CA LEU A 45 -11.26 -4.36 -12.36
C LEU A 45 -9.92 -3.64 -12.53
N ARG A 46 -8.85 -4.37 -12.87
CA ARG A 46 -7.54 -3.77 -13.16
C ARG A 46 -7.61 -2.81 -14.35
N LYS A 47 -8.34 -3.18 -15.42
CA LYS A 47 -8.52 -2.32 -16.60
C LYS A 47 -9.37 -1.09 -16.27
N GLU A 48 -10.45 -1.28 -15.52
CA GLU A 48 -11.33 -0.20 -15.05
C GLU A 48 -10.56 0.81 -14.20
N MET A 49 -9.87 0.36 -13.15
CA MET A 49 -9.08 1.23 -12.27
C MET A 49 -7.94 1.94 -13.00
N LYS A 50 -7.37 1.31 -14.04
CA LYS A 50 -6.38 1.97 -14.91
C LYS A 50 -7.00 3.13 -15.68
N GLU A 51 -8.19 2.96 -16.25
CA GLU A 51 -8.85 4.03 -17.00
C GLU A 51 -9.33 5.14 -16.06
N GLU A 52 -9.88 4.80 -14.90
CA GLU A 52 -10.25 5.78 -13.87
C GLU A 52 -9.05 6.61 -13.39
N SER A 53 -7.91 5.96 -13.11
CA SER A 53 -6.68 6.67 -12.72
C SER A 53 -6.20 7.63 -13.81
N LYS A 54 -6.32 7.23 -15.08
CA LYS A 54 -5.98 8.07 -16.23
C LYS A 54 -6.93 9.26 -16.35
N ASN A 55 -8.23 9.06 -16.17
CA ASN A 55 -9.22 10.14 -16.17
C ASN A 55 -8.97 11.15 -15.04
N MET A 56 -8.64 10.67 -13.83
CA MET A 56 -8.27 11.53 -12.71
C MET A 56 -7.01 12.35 -13.00
N PHE A 57 -6.01 11.76 -13.65
CA PHE A 57 -4.80 12.48 -14.04
C PHE A 57 -5.10 13.60 -15.03
N TYR A 58 -5.85 13.32 -16.10
CA TYR A 58 -6.20 14.35 -17.08
C TYR A 58 -7.09 15.44 -16.48
N PHE A 59 -8.04 15.07 -15.62
CA PHE A 59 -8.83 16.05 -14.89
C PHE A 59 -7.93 17.00 -14.06
N ALA A 60 -6.99 16.47 -13.28
CA ALA A 60 -6.08 17.30 -12.49
C ALA A 60 -5.17 18.17 -13.39
N TYR A 61 -4.62 17.58 -14.46
CA TYR A 61 -3.75 18.26 -15.42
C TYR A 61 -4.46 19.42 -16.12
N ASP A 62 -5.66 19.19 -16.67
CA ASP A 62 -6.42 20.22 -17.38
C ASP A 62 -6.79 21.38 -16.44
N ASN A 63 -7.14 21.09 -15.19
CA ASN A 63 -7.40 22.11 -14.19
C ASN A 63 -6.13 22.89 -13.79
N TYR A 64 -4.98 22.22 -13.69
CA TYR A 64 -3.70 22.90 -13.48
C TYR A 64 -3.41 23.85 -14.65
N MET A 65 -3.52 23.37 -15.89
CA MET A 65 -3.28 24.18 -17.09
C MET A 65 -4.23 25.37 -17.19
N LYS A 66 -5.47 25.21 -16.75
CA LYS A 66 -6.49 26.27 -16.80
C LYS A 66 -6.35 27.30 -15.68
N TYR A 67 -6.04 26.88 -14.46
CA TYR A 67 -6.17 27.72 -13.26
C TYR A 67 -4.85 28.03 -12.55
N ALA A 68 -3.79 27.27 -12.80
CA ALA A 68 -2.54 27.38 -12.07
C ALA A 68 -1.34 27.74 -12.93
N PHE A 69 -1.29 27.27 -14.19
CA PHE A 69 -0.16 27.60 -15.08
C PHE A 69 0.01 29.13 -15.23
N PRO A 70 1.24 29.69 -15.10
CA PRO A 70 2.54 29.03 -15.01
C PRO A 70 3.09 28.82 -13.59
N LEU A 71 2.27 28.93 -12.54
CA LEU A 71 2.68 28.74 -11.15
C LEU A 71 2.92 27.26 -10.85
N ASP A 72 3.74 26.98 -9.83
CA ASP A 72 4.27 25.64 -9.55
C ASP A 72 3.18 24.62 -9.19
N GLU A 73 2.16 25.03 -8.43
CA GLU A 73 1.09 24.14 -7.96
C GLU A 73 -0.31 24.70 -8.18
N LEU A 74 -1.30 23.80 -8.32
CA LEU A 74 -2.72 24.14 -8.27
C LEU A 74 -3.23 24.10 -6.82
N ASN A 75 -3.95 25.15 -6.40
CA ASN A 75 -4.85 25.11 -5.25
C ASN A 75 -6.26 24.69 -5.71
N PRO A 76 -6.67 23.43 -5.53
CA PRO A 76 -7.96 22.96 -6.05
C PRO A 76 -9.17 23.56 -5.31
N VAL A 77 -9.02 23.98 -4.05
CA VAL A 77 -10.14 24.58 -3.28
C VAL A 77 -10.42 26.00 -3.75
N ASN A 78 -9.37 26.76 -4.06
CA ASN A 78 -9.49 28.16 -4.48
C ASN A 78 -9.50 28.32 -6.01
N CYS A 79 -9.34 27.23 -6.77
CA CYS A 79 -9.23 27.23 -8.23
C CYS A 79 -8.21 28.27 -8.74
N SER A 80 -7.02 28.30 -8.13
CA SER A 80 -5.95 29.23 -8.47
C SER A 80 -4.59 28.55 -8.36
N GLY A 81 -3.57 29.08 -9.02
CA GLY A 81 -2.19 28.61 -8.80
C GLY A 81 -1.63 29.06 -7.45
N ARG A 82 -0.55 28.39 -7.03
CA ARG A 82 0.27 28.70 -5.86
C ARG A 82 1.73 28.70 -6.29
N GLY A 83 2.46 29.69 -5.81
CA GLY A 83 3.91 29.77 -5.92
C GLY A 83 4.51 30.18 -4.57
N PRO A 84 5.80 30.51 -4.54
CA PRO A 84 6.54 30.82 -3.32
C PRO A 84 5.94 31.99 -2.55
N ASP A 85 6.04 31.94 -1.22
CA ASP A 85 5.70 33.05 -0.33
C ASP A 85 6.84 34.08 -0.31
N TYR A 86 6.76 35.03 -1.24
CA TYR A 86 7.73 36.13 -1.33
C TYR A 86 7.61 37.14 -0.20
N ASP A 87 6.43 37.25 0.42
CA ASP A 87 6.18 38.19 1.53
C ASP A 87 6.82 37.70 2.83
N ASN A 88 6.92 36.38 3.00
CA ASN A 88 7.64 35.77 4.11
C ASN A 88 8.64 34.70 3.62
N PRO A 89 9.88 35.09 3.26
CA PRO A 89 10.91 34.16 2.82
C PRO A 89 11.26 33.06 3.84
N SER A 90 10.99 33.30 5.13
CA SER A 90 11.23 32.32 6.21
C SER A 90 10.10 31.30 6.40
N ASN A 91 9.05 31.35 5.59
CA ASN A 91 7.95 30.40 5.61
C ASN A 91 8.36 29.04 5.05
N ILE A 92 9.11 28.28 5.85
CA ILE A 92 9.70 27.01 5.43
C ILE A 92 8.67 25.98 5.00
N ASN A 93 7.45 26.02 5.55
CA ASN A 93 6.40 25.03 5.22
C ASN A 93 5.77 25.25 3.84
N ILE A 94 5.98 26.41 3.24
CA ILE A 94 5.47 26.77 1.91
C ILE A 94 6.62 26.81 0.91
N ASN A 95 7.74 27.42 1.31
CA ASN A 95 8.88 27.64 0.42
C ASN A 95 9.81 26.42 0.30
N ASP A 96 9.62 25.36 1.10
CA ASP A 96 10.32 24.08 0.90
C ASP A 96 9.80 23.32 -0.33
N VAL A 97 8.47 23.30 -0.51
CA VAL A 97 7.78 22.59 -1.59
C VAL A 97 7.66 23.46 -2.84
N LEU A 98 7.23 24.72 -2.68
CA LEU A 98 7.05 25.64 -3.81
C LEU A 98 8.38 26.28 -4.27
N GLY A 99 9.44 26.13 -3.47
CA GLY A 99 10.80 26.51 -3.83
C GLY A 99 11.04 28.00 -4.06
N ASN A 100 12.24 28.30 -4.53
CA ASN A 100 12.66 29.43 -5.35
C ASN A 100 14.08 29.12 -5.82
#